data_AF-A0A951KZ08-F1
#
_entry.id   AF-A0A951KZ08-F1
#
_cell.length_a   1.000
_cell.length_b   1.000
_cell.length_c   1.000
_cell.angle_alpha   90.00
_cell.angle_beta   90.00
_cell.angle_gamma   90.00
#
_symmetry.space_group_name_H-M   'P 1'
#
loop_
_entity.id
_entity.type
_entity.pdbx_description
1 polymer ?
#
loop_
_entity_poly.entity_id
_entity_poly.type
_entity_poly.pdbx_seq_one_letter_code
_entity_poly.pdbx_strand_id
1 'polypeptide(L)'
;MGFLHRHDQSAATRYRMREKLLAIGDDFWIETEGGERAFKVNGKALRVRETFILEDPAGGELFKIQKKDLHLRDTMKVERDGNTVATIKKALITPLRDRFSVEIADGGELTAKGNVVDHEYEITRDGEKVAEVSKRWFRIRETYGIEIAPGEDDALILATTVCIDEMARG
;
A
#
# COMPACT_ATOMS: atom_id res chain seq x y z
N MET A 1 38.51 22.31 13.29
CA MET A 1 38.53 21.87 11.87
C MET A 1 38.25 20.39 11.83
N GLY A 2 37.34 19.97 10.96
CA GLY A 2 36.98 18.56 10.76
C GLY A 2 35.48 18.34 10.85
N PHE A 3 34.73 18.95 9.92
CA PHE A 3 33.34 18.59 9.66
C PHE A 3 33.31 17.13 9.19
N LEU A 4 32.93 16.22 10.08
CA LEU A 4 32.46 14.91 9.66
C LEU A 4 31.01 15.08 9.24
N HIS A 5 30.80 15.15 7.92
CA HIS A 5 29.55 14.79 7.27
C HIS A 5 29.17 13.37 7.72
N ARG A 6 28.39 13.26 8.79
CA ARG A 6 27.64 12.06 9.07
C ARG A 6 26.29 12.21 8.37
N HIS A 7 26.19 11.63 7.18
CA HIS A 7 24.91 11.13 6.69
C HIS A 7 24.37 10.22 7.80
N ASP A 8 23.37 10.67 8.54
CA ASP A 8 22.72 9.88 9.58
C ASP A 8 21.21 9.95 9.36
N GLN A 9 20.68 8.80 8.95
CA GLN A 9 19.27 8.37 9.05
C GLN A 9 18.32 8.94 7.99
N SER A 10 18.15 8.20 6.89
CA SER A 10 16.86 8.13 6.21
C SER A 10 15.83 7.60 7.22
N ALA A 11 15.16 8.50 7.93
CA ALA A 11 14.08 8.14 8.83
C ALA A 11 12.97 7.47 8.01
N ALA A 12 12.33 6.45 8.57
CA ALA A 12 11.18 5.82 7.93
C ALA A 12 10.12 6.87 7.58
N THR A 13 9.54 6.79 6.39
CA THR A 13 8.54 7.75 5.93
C THR A 13 7.17 7.27 6.35
N ARG A 14 6.42 8.13 7.04
CA ARG A 14 5.06 7.83 7.45
C ARG A 14 4.05 8.49 6.55
N TYR A 15 3.10 7.69 6.10
CA TYR A 15 1.97 8.08 5.29
C TYR A 15 0.68 7.92 6.06
N ARG A 16 -0.25 8.83 5.79
CA ARG A 16 -1.60 8.84 6.30
C ARG A 16 -2.55 8.43 5.19
N MET A 17 -3.33 7.39 5.44
CA MET A 17 -4.24 6.81 4.47
C MET A 17 -5.64 6.67 5.04
N ARG A 18 -6.65 7.02 4.24
CA ARG A 18 -8.06 6.89 4.63
C ARG A 18 -8.51 5.44 4.42
N GLU A 19 -9.38 4.94 5.29
CA GLU A 19 -10.09 3.69 5.08
C GLU A 19 -11.14 3.84 3.96
N LYS A 20 -11.51 2.73 3.30
CA LYS A 20 -12.60 2.67 2.31
C LYS A 20 -12.34 3.45 1.00
N LEU A 21 -11.08 3.65 0.61
CA LEU A 21 -10.74 4.39 -0.61
C LEU A 21 -11.50 3.90 -1.84
N LEU A 22 -11.60 2.58 -2.04
CA LEU A 22 -12.31 1.99 -3.17
C LEU A 22 -13.83 2.21 -3.15
N ALA A 23 -14.44 2.37 -1.97
CA ALA A 23 -15.88 2.48 -1.83
C ALA A 23 -16.41 3.92 -1.91
N ILE A 24 -15.57 4.94 -1.68
CA ILE A 24 -16.05 6.31 -1.55
C ILE A 24 -16.24 6.97 -2.93
N GLY A 25 -15.55 6.52 -3.99
CA GLY A 25 -15.80 6.94 -5.37
C GLY A 25 -15.47 8.42 -5.69
N ASP A 26 -14.77 9.10 -4.78
CA ASP A 26 -14.16 10.42 -4.92
C ASP A 26 -12.64 10.31 -4.94
N ASP A 27 -11.95 11.39 -5.31
CA ASP A 27 -10.48 11.43 -5.29
C ASP A 27 -9.97 11.59 -3.83
N PHE A 28 -8.90 10.87 -3.48
CA PHE A 28 -8.28 10.95 -2.15
C PHE A 28 -6.80 11.28 -2.22
N TRP A 29 -6.31 12.06 -1.26
CA TRP A 29 -4.89 12.32 -1.11
C TRP A 29 -4.30 11.41 -0.04
N ILE A 30 -3.13 10.86 -0.34
CA ILE A 30 -2.25 10.22 0.64
C ILE A 30 -1.23 11.28 1.04
N GLU A 31 -1.15 11.53 2.33
CA GLU A 31 -0.33 12.61 2.89
C GLU A 31 0.79 12.03 3.73
N THR A 32 1.94 12.70 3.77
CA THR A 32 3.01 12.37 4.72
C THR A 32 2.60 12.78 6.14
N GLU A 33 3.37 12.36 7.16
CA GLU A 33 3.20 12.83 8.54
C GLU A 33 3.26 14.37 8.66
N GLY A 34 4.02 15.03 7.77
CA GLY A 34 4.08 16.49 7.66
C GLY A 34 2.85 17.16 7.04
N GLY A 35 1.88 16.39 6.56
CA GLY A 35 0.70 16.89 5.87
C GLY A 35 0.94 17.23 4.39
N GLU A 36 2.08 16.82 3.82
CA GLU A 36 2.38 17.02 2.41
C GLU A 36 1.68 15.97 1.57
N ARG A 37 1.04 16.41 0.48
CA ARG A 37 0.37 15.50 -0.47
C ARG A 37 1.40 14.77 -1.29
N ALA A 38 1.64 13.49 -0.96
CA ALA A 38 2.63 12.66 -1.62
C ALA A 38 2.06 11.92 -2.82
N PHE A 39 0.82 11.43 -2.71
CA PHE A 39 0.17 10.69 -3.79
C PHE A 39 -1.31 10.99 -3.81
N LYS A 40 -1.93 10.74 -4.96
CA LYS A 40 -3.37 10.85 -5.14
C LYS A 40 -3.95 9.54 -5.62
N VAL A 41 -5.12 9.22 -5.10
CA VAL A 41 -5.97 8.12 -5.54
C VAL A 41 -7.07 8.70 -6.41
N ASN A 42 -7.15 8.26 -7.65
CA ASN A 42 -8.18 8.68 -8.58
C ASN A 42 -9.47 7.87 -8.37
N GLY A 43 -10.51 8.52 -7.86
CA GLY A 43 -11.78 7.89 -7.53
C GLY A 43 -12.69 7.64 -8.72
N LYS A 44 -12.46 8.33 -9.84
CA LYS A 44 -13.26 8.15 -11.06
C LYS A 44 -13.01 6.80 -11.70
N ALA A 45 -11.77 6.31 -11.63
CA ALA A 45 -11.40 4.99 -12.10
C ALA A 45 -12.08 3.86 -11.30
N LEU A 46 -12.32 4.08 -10.00
CA LEU A 46 -12.96 3.09 -9.11
C LEU A 46 -14.35 2.69 -9.59
N ARG A 47 -15.08 3.65 -10.20
CA ARG A 47 -16.43 3.42 -10.74
C ARG A 47 -16.43 2.54 -11.99
N VAL A 48 -15.30 2.42 -12.67
CA VAL A 48 -15.15 1.66 -13.90
C VAL A 48 -14.35 0.39 -13.60
N ARG A 49 -15.07 -0.73 -13.41
CA ARG A 49 -14.48 -2.07 -13.20
C ARG A 49 -13.58 -2.18 -11.95
N GLU A 50 -13.93 -1.52 -10.84
CA GLU A 50 -13.23 -1.64 -9.56
C GLU A 50 -11.71 -1.40 -9.71
N THR A 51 -11.33 -0.43 -10.55
CA THR A 51 -9.92 -0.12 -10.86
C THR A 51 -9.46 1.07 -10.03
N PHE A 52 -8.34 0.91 -9.31
CA PHE A 52 -7.74 2.00 -8.55
C PHE A 52 -6.51 2.53 -9.31
N ILE A 53 -6.35 3.86 -9.39
CA ILE A 53 -5.20 4.50 -10.02
C ILE A 53 -4.51 5.36 -8.98
N LEU A 54 -3.22 5.08 -8.77
CA LEU A 54 -2.33 5.89 -7.96
C LEU A 54 -1.62 6.88 -8.87
N GLU A 55 -1.72 8.16 -8.53
CA GLU A 55 -1.13 9.28 -9.25
C GLU A 55 -0.08 9.97 -8.37
N ASP A 56 0.95 10.53 -8.98
CA ASP A 56 1.86 11.45 -8.31
C ASP A 56 1.19 12.84 -8.11
N PRO A 57 1.78 13.76 -7.32
CA PRO A 57 1.18 15.07 -7.04
C PRO A 57 0.94 15.95 -8.28
N ALA A 58 1.70 15.74 -9.36
CA ALA A 58 1.52 16.41 -10.65
C ALA A 58 0.41 15.77 -11.51
N GLY A 59 -0.15 14.63 -11.09
CA GLY A 59 -1.24 13.92 -11.77
C GLY A 59 -0.80 12.90 -12.80
N GLY A 60 0.48 12.50 -12.83
CA GLY A 60 0.95 11.39 -13.63
C GLY A 60 0.57 10.06 -12.99
N GLU A 61 0.14 9.10 -13.80
CA GLU A 61 -0.24 7.76 -13.33
C GLU A 61 1.01 6.95 -12.97
N LEU A 62 1.11 6.51 -11.71
CA LEU A 62 2.22 5.69 -11.22
C LEU A 62 1.89 4.21 -11.26
N PHE A 63 0.67 3.86 -10.83
CA PHE A 63 0.21 2.49 -10.76
C PHE A 63 -1.29 2.38 -11.01
N LYS A 64 -1.68 1.27 -11.60
CA LYS A 64 -3.05 0.87 -11.81
C LYS A 64 -3.29 -0.48 -11.14
N ILE A 65 -4.26 -0.53 -10.25
CA ILE A 65 -4.63 -1.73 -9.51
C ILE A 65 -5.92 -2.28 -10.12
N GLN A 66 -5.90 -3.56 -10.51
CA GLN A 66 -7.05 -4.24 -11.09
C GLN A 66 -7.27 -5.62 -10.46
N LYS A 67 -8.54 -5.97 -10.24
CA LYS A 67 -8.93 -7.32 -9.81
C LYS A 67 -8.87 -8.26 -11.01
N LYS A 68 -8.22 -9.42 -10.83
CA LYS A 68 -7.90 -10.32 -11.97
C LYS A 68 -9.13 -10.97 -12.59
N ASP A 69 -10.21 -11.16 -11.83
CA ASP A 69 -11.53 -11.62 -12.28
C ASP A 69 -12.53 -11.43 -11.12
N LEU A 70 -13.81 -11.17 -11.37
CA LEU A 70 -14.84 -11.12 -10.30
C LEU A 70 -14.90 -12.41 -9.47
N HIS A 71 -14.48 -13.54 -10.05
CA HIS A 71 -14.56 -14.87 -9.45
C HIS A 71 -13.35 -15.25 -8.58
N LEU A 72 -12.20 -14.60 -8.76
CA LEU A 72 -11.00 -14.82 -7.94
C LEU A 72 -10.86 -13.68 -6.93
N ARG A 73 -11.45 -13.86 -5.74
CA ARG A 73 -11.39 -12.87 -4.65
C ARG A 73 -10.01 -12.78 -4.01
N ASP A 74 -9.15 -13.76 -4.24
CA ASP A 74 -7.89 -13.93 -3.52
C ASP A 74 -6.67 -13.45 -4.31
N THR A 75 -6.84 -12.74 -5.44
CA THR A 75 -5.71 -12.20 -6.20
C THR A 75 -6.00 -10.83 -6.82
N MET A 76 -5.09 -9.88 -6.62
CA MET A 76 -5.08 -8.57 -7.27
C MET A 76 -3.73 -8.30 -7.94
N LYS A 77 -3.73 -7.44 -8.96
CA LYS A 77 -2.52 -7.05 -9.68
C LYS A 77 -2.31 -5.55 -9.61
N VAL A 78 -1.05 -5.17 -9.47
CA VAL A 78 -0.57 -3.80 -9.66
C VAL A 78 0.14 -3.74 -10.99
N GLU A 79 -0.22 -2.77 -11.81
CA GLU A 79 0.32 -2.54 -13.15
C GLU A 79 0.96 -1.15 -13.23
N ARG A 80 2.04 -1.04 -13.99
CA ARG A 80 2.67 0.22 -14.39
C ARG A 80 2.87 0.18 -15.90
N ASP A 81 2.44 1.22 -16.60
CA ASP A 81 2.51 1.29 -18.08
C ASP A 81 1.93 0.06 -18.80
N GLY A 82 0.87 -0.53 -18.24
CA GLY A 82 0.22 -1.73 -18.78
C GLY A 82 0.94 -3.06 -18.51
N ASN A 83 2.05 -3.05 -17.78
CA ASN A 83 2.77 -4.27 -17.36
C ASN A 83 2.48 -4.57 -15.89
N THR A 84 2.20 -5.84 -15.56
CA THR A 84 2.05 -6.26 -14.16
C THR A 84 3.41 -6.16 -13.45
N VAL A 85 3.50 -5.29 -12.44
CA VAL A 85 4.69 -5.08 -11.61
C VAL A 85 4.62 -5.83 -10.29
N ALA A 86 3.42 -6.08 -9.78
CA ALA A 86 3.23 -6.88 -8.58
C ALA A 86 1.92 -7.67 -8.61
N THR A 87 1.94 -8.85 -8.02
CA THR A 87 0.75 -9.69 -7.83
C THR A 87 0.55 -9.97 -6.34
N ILE A 88 -0.59 -9.56 -5.80
CA ILE A 88 -0.96 -9.74 -4.39
C ILE A 88 -1.88 -10.95 -4.31
N LYS A 89 -1.56 -11.91 -3.43
CA LYS A 89 -2.34 -13.13 -3.20
C LYS A 89 -2.70 -13.27 -1.72
N LYS A 90 -3.97 -13.56 -1.42
CA LYS A 90 -4.43 -13.88 -0.05
C LYS A 90 -4.16 -15.36 0.24
N ALA A 91 -3.55 -15.65 1.38
CA ALA A 91 -3.40 -17.03 1.84
C ALA A 91 -4.72 -17.51 2.45
N LEU A 92 -5.34 -18.53 1.85
CA LEU A 92 -6.67 -19.04 2.21
C LEU A 92 -6.70 -19.93 3.48
N ILE A 93 -5.55 -20.21 4.12
CA ILE A 93 -5.42 -21.29 5.12
C ILE A 93 -4.73 -20.82 6.42
N THR A 94 -5.24 -19.77 7.08
CA THR A 94 -4.77 -19.42 8.43
C THR A 94 -5.92 -18.95 9.35
N PRO A 95 -6.34 -19.76 10.34
CA PRO A 95 -7.52 -19.45 11.18
C PRO A 95 -7.30 -18.33 12.22
N LEU A 96 -6.09 -17.79 12.37
CA LEU A 96 -5.77 -16.80 13.42
C LEU A 96 -5.13 -15.49 12.92
N ARG A 97 -4.59 -15.42 11.69
CA ARG A 97 -3.92 -14.22 11.15
C ARG A 97 -4.03 -14.17 9.64
N ASP A 98 -4.37 -13.01 9.10
CA ASP A 98 -4.32 -12.76 7.67
C ASP A 98 -2.85 -12.77 7.21
N ARG A 99 -2.63 -13.42 6.08
CA ARG A 99 -1.34 -13.45 5.39
C ARG A 99 -1.56 -13.19 3.91
N PHE A 100 -0.77 -12.28 3.37
CA PHE A 100 -0.72 -12.01 1.94
C PHE A 100 0.71 -12.18 1.44
N SER A 101 0.86 -12.70 0.23
CA SER A 101 2.13 -12.67 -0.50
C SER A 101 2.02 -11.67 -1.65
N VAL A 102 3.13 -10.98 -1.91
CA VAL A 102 3.25 -9.95 -2.95
C VAL A 102 4.44 -10.32 -3.81
N GLU A 103 4.18 -10.89 -4.97
CA GLU A 103 5.21 -11.26 -5.94
C GLU A 103 5.55 -10.03 -6.78
N ILE A 104 6.81 -9.57 -6.74
CA ILE A 104 7.28 -8.44 -7.56
C ILE A 104 7.85 -8.97 -8.88
N ALA A 105 7.48 -8.34 -10.00
CA ALA A 105 7.83 -8.81 -11.34
C ALA A 105 9.35 -8.79 -11.61
N ASP A 106 10.06 -7.77 -11.11
CA ASP A 106 11.52 -7.65 -11.19
C ASP A 106 12.28 -8.58 -10.21
N GLY A 107 11.56 -9.41 -9.47
CA GLY A 107 12.09 -10.33 -8.48
C GLY A 107 11.89 -9.86 -7.04
N GLY A 108 11.93 -10.82 -6.13
CA GLY A 108 11.62 -10.60 -4.71
C GLY A 108 10.15 -10.85 -4.38
N GLU A 109 9.90 -11.14 -3.10
CA GLU A 109 8.58 -11.35 -2.55
C GLU A 109 8.44 -10.53 -1.27
N LEU A 110 7.31 -9.86 -1.10
CA LEU A 110 6.91 -9.30 0.18
C LEU A 110 5.86 -10.19 0.83
N THR A 111 5.93 -10.28 2.15
CA THR A 111 4.92 -10.94 2.97
C THR A 111 4.24 -9.91 3.85
N ALA A 112 2.92 -9.77 3.73
CA ALA A 112 2.14 -9.03 4.71
C ALA A 112 1.53 -10.01 5.73
N LYS A 113 1.68 -9.72 7.01
CA LYS A 113 1.19 -10.59 8.09
C LYS A 113 0.73 -9.77 9.29
N GLY A 114 -0.44 -10.11 9.82
CA GLY A 114 -0.97 -9.47 11.02
C GLY A 114 -2.49 -9.57 11.13
N ASN A 115 -3.09 -8.58 11.77
CA ASN A 115 -4.53 -8.35 11.76
C ASN A 115 -4.82 -7.30 10.68
N VAL A 116 -5.07 -7.77 9.46
CA VAL A 116 -5.29 -6.88 8.32
C VAL A 116 -6.64 -6.18 8.42
N VAL A 117 -7.65 -6.86 8.97
CA VAL A 117 -9.00 -6.29 9.19
C VAL A 117 -8.95 -5.05 10.08
N ASP A 118 -8.13 -5.07 11.13
CA ASP A 118 -7.96 -3.93 12.05
C ASP A 118 -6.85 -2.94 11.62
N HIS A 119 -6.23 -3.12 10.44
CA HIS A 119 -5.09 -2.33 9.97
C HIS A 119 -3.88 -2.38 10.92
N GLU A 120 -3.61 -3.54 11.50
CA GLU A 120 -2.46 -3.78 12.39
C GLU A 120 -1.63 -4.95 11.84
N TYR A 121 -0.77 -4.66 10.86
CA TYR A 121 0.04 -5.67 10.18
C TYR A 121 1.37 -5.12 9.70
N GLU A 122 2.31 -6.02 9.45
CA GLU A 122 3.66 -5.69 8.98
C GLU A 122 3.86 -6.28 7.58
N ILE A 123 4.60 -5.56 6.74
CA ILE A 123 5.08 -6.02 5.44
C ILE A 123 6.57 -6.27 5.58
N THR A 124 7.01 -7.49 5.23
CA THR A 124 8.40 -7.90 5.32
C THR A 124 8.93 -8.36 3.96
N ARG A 125 10.22 -8.11 3.70
CA ARG A 125 11.00 -8.70 2.61
C ARG A 125 12.06 -9.58 3.24
N ASP A 126 12.12 -10.86 2.89
CA ASP A 126 13.10 -11.81 3.43
C ASP A 126 13.16 -11.86 4.97
N GLY A 127 12.04 -11.55 5.64
CA GLY A 127 11.94 -11.48 7.10
C GLY A 127 12.31 -10.14 7.73
N GLU A 128 12.84 -9.19 6.95
CA GLU A 128 13.12 -7.82 7.37
C GLU A 128 11.90 -6.94 7.17
N LYS A 129 11.59 -6.08 8.14
CA LYS A 129 10.42 -5.18 8.08
C LYS A 129 10.68 -4.04 7.11
N VAL A 130 9.87 -3.97 6.06
CA VAL A 130 9.92 -2.90 5.05
C VAL A 130 8.78 -1.90 5.22
N ALA A 131 7.67 -2.32 5.83
CA ALA A 131 6.63 -1.38 6.25
C ALA A 131 5.82 -1.92 7.43
N GLU A 132 5.20 -1.01 8.17
CA GLU A 132 4.23 -1.32 9.21
C GLU A 132 2.96 -0.50 8.97
N VAL A 133 1.82 -1.14 9.16
CA VAL A 133 0.49 -0.53 9.05
C VAL A 133 -0.14 -0.55 10.42
N SER A 134 -0.53 0.64 10.91
CA SER A 134 -1.15 0.79 12.22
C SER A 134 -2.11 1.97 12.30
N LYS A 135 -3.23 1.80 13.00
CA LYS A 135 -4.14 2.88 13.40
C LYS A 135 -3.60 3.70 14.58
N ARG A 136 -2.63 3.18 15.33
CA ARG A 136 -2.15 3.79 16.58
C ARG A 136 -1.43 5.11 16.38
N TRP A 137 -0.89 5.36 15.19
CA TRP A 137 -0.17 6.59 14.86
C TRP A 137 -1.08 7.79 14.62
N PHE A 138 -2.37 7.57 14.31
CA PHE A 138 -3.30 8.65 14.01
C PHE A 138 -4.55 8.56 14.89
N ARG A 139 -4.91 9.68 15.53
CA ARG A 139 -6.18 9.78 16.29
C ARG A 139 -7.38 10.13 15.42
N ILE A 140 -7.18 10.26 14.12
CA ILE A 140 -8.20 10.66 13.16
C ILE A 140 -9.05 9.44 12.81
N ARG A 141 -10.38 9.60 12.84
CA ARG A 141 -11.32 8.52 12.50
C ARG A 141 -11.14 8.10 11.04
N GLU A 142 -11.39 6.83 10.76
CA GLU A 142 -11.35 6.27 9.40
C GLU A 142 -10.00 6.46 8.69
N THR A 143 -8.91 6.51 9.46
CA THR A 143 -7.55 6.74 8.95
C THR A 143 -6.60 5.79 9.65
N TYR A 144 -5.62 5.29 8.91
CA TYR A 144 -4.52 4.51 9.44
C TYR A 144 -3.21 5.03 8.86
N GLY A 145 -2.11 4.67 9.51
CA GLY A 145 -0.78 5.04 9.06
C GLY A 145 -0.04 3.87 8.43
N ILE A 146 0.90 4.23 7.58
CA ILE A 146 1.82 3.30 6.93
C ILE A 146 3.22 3.89 7.10
N GLU A 147 4.05 3.26 7.92
CA GLU A 147 5.45 3.60 8.08
C GLU A 147 6.26 2.73 7.12
N ILE A 148 7.02 3.35 6.21
CA ILE A 148 7.80 2.67 5.18
C ILE A 148 9.29 2.85 5.48
N ALA A 149 10.02 1.75 5.47
CA ALA A 149 11.45 1.73 5.68
C ALA A 149 12.18 2.51 4.56
N PRO A 150 13.31 3.14 4.88
CA PRO A 150 14.05 3.93 3.90
C PRO A 150 14.57 3.08 2.74
N GLY A 151 14.46 3.61 1.52
CA GLY A 151 14.97 2.96 0.30
C GLY A 151 13.98 2.03 -0.38
N GLU A 152 12.77 1.89 0.16
CA GLU A 152 11.67 1.17 -0.49
C GLU A 152 10.96 2.02 -1.55
N ASP A 153 10.21 1.37 -2.46
CA ASP A 153 9.29 2.05 -3.37
C ASP A 153 7.99 2.34 -2.60
N ASP A 154 7.92 3.53 -2.01
CA ASP A 154 6.78 3.98 -1.20
C ASP A 154 5.46 3.84 -1.96
N ALA A 155 5.44 4.18 -3.25
CA ALA A 155 4.24 4.10 -4.08
C ALA A 155 3.78 2.64 -4.25
N LEU A 156 4.71 1.69 -4.41
CA LEU A 156 4.41 0.26 -4.55
C LEU A 156 3.87 -0.31 -3.24
N ILE A 157 4.47 0.06 -2.10
CA ILE A 157 4.01 -0.36 -0.77
C ILE A 157 2.61 0.19 -0.50
N LEU A 158 2.35 1.47 -0.79
CA LEU A 158 1.02 2.08 -0.65
C LEU A 158 -0.01 1.38 -1.54
N ALA A 159 0.32 1.11 -2.82
CA ALA A 159 -0.54 0.36 -3.73
C ALA A 159 -0.81 -1.07 -3.22
N THR A 160 0.19 -1.72 -2.64
CA THR A 160 0.06 -3.04 -2.01
C THR A 160 -0.91 -3.00 -0.83
N THR A 161 -0.80 -1.99 0.03
CA THR A 161 -1.73 -1.78 1.16
C THR A 161 -3.17 -1.57 0.70
N VAL A 162 -3.39 -0.86 -0.42
CA VAL A 162 -4.72 -0.71 -1.03
C VAL A 162 -5.29 -2.07 -1.45
N CYS A 163 -4.50 -2.89 -2.14
CA CYS A 163 -4.93 -4.23 -2.56
C CYS A 163 -5.33 -5.08 -1.34
N ILE A 164 -4.49 -5.07 -0.31
CA ILE A 164 -4.72 -5.82 0.93
C ILE A 164 -6.02 -5.37 1.62
N ASP A 165 -6.23 -4.06 1.75
CA ASP A 165 -7.44 -3.48 2.36
C ASP A 165 -8.71 -3.94 1.62
N GLU A 166 -8.68 -3.95 0.29
CA GLU A 166 -9.81 -4.39 -0.51
C GLU A 166 -10.09 -5.89 -0.38
N MET A 167 -9.04 -6.70 -0.44
CA MET A 167 -9.14 -8.17 -0.35
C MET A 167 -9.47 -8.66 1.06
N ALA A 168 -9.23 -7.85 2.09
CA ALA A 168 -9.63 -8.15 3.46
C ALA A 168 -11.13 -7.89 3.71
N ARG A 169 -11.77 -7.04 2.89
CA ARG A 169 -13.17 -6.60 3.08
C ARG A 169 -14.18 -7.37 2.24
N GLY A 170 -13.78 -7.96 1.12
CA GLY A 170 -14.63 -8.74 0.20
C GLY A 170 -14.69 -10.24 0.48
#